data_AF-A0A564W7U0-F1
#
_entry.id   AF-A0A564W7U0-F1
#
_cell.length_a   1.000
_cell.length_b   1.000
_cell.length_c   1.000
_cell.angle_alpha   90.00
_cell.angle_beta   90.00
_cell.angle_gamma   90.00
#
_symmetry.space_group_name_H-M   'P 1'
#
loop_
_entity.id
_entity.type
_entity.pdbx_description
1 polymer ?
#
loop_
_entity_poly.entity_id
_entity_poly.type
_entity_poly.pdbx_seq_one_letter_code
_entity_poly.pdbx_strand_id
1 'polypeptide(L)'
;MDVETWCAQNNLTKANYYYRLRRVREVCLEQVQGTAATAFVELPVPTTASTELPKIPQTVTSDDTAPLIRIKNTKGLSAEIFSGVSPEMLRHLIGAFSHVE
;
A
#
# COMPACT_ATOMS: atom_id res chain seq x y z
N MET A 1 1.73 11.69 -22.99
CA MET A 1 2.67 12.73 -23.44
C MET A 1 3.96 12.04 -23.85
N ASP A 2 4.47 12.30 -25.05
CA ASP A 2 5.72 11.69 -25.51
C ASP A 2 6.95 12.44 -24.96
N VAL A 3 8.10 11.75 -24.88
CA VAL A 3 9.38 12.28 -24.40
C VAL A 3 9.79 13.50 -25.22
N GLU A 4 9.55 13.50 -26.53
CA GLU A 4 9.93 14.62 -27.41
C GLU A 4 9.11 15.87 -27.07
N THR A 5 7.81 15.70 -26.84
CA THR A 5 6.92 16.79 -26.40
C THR A 5 7.34 17.35 -25.04
N TRP A 6 7.69 16.48 -24.09
CA TRP A 6 8.16 16.91 -22.76
C TRP A 6 9.49 17.67 -22.86
N CYS A 7 10.44 17.16 -23.65
CA CYS A 7 11.74 17.79 -23.89
C CYS A 7 11.58 19.20 -24.47
N ALA A 8 10.72 19.37 -25.48
CA ALA A 8 10.45 20.67 -26.09
C ALA A 8 9.86 21.68 -25.09
N GLN A 9 8.91 21.25 -24.24
CA GLN A 9 8.30 22.11 -23.22
C GLN A 9 9.29 22.51 -22.11
N ASN A 10 10.29 21.67 -21.83
CA ASN A 10 11.25 21.89 -20.76
C ASN A 10 12.61 22.41 -21.26
N ASN A 11 12.73 22.78 -22.54
CA ASN A 11 13.97 23.24 -23.17
C ASN A 11 15.15 22.27 -22.96
N LEU A 12 14.89 20.96 -23.10
CA LEU A 12 15.88 19.90 -22.92
C LEU A 12 16.07 19.11 -24.20
N THR A 13 17.27 18.53 -24.37
CA THR A 13 17.51 17.53 -25.40
C THR A 13 17.11 16.15 -24.88
N LYS A 14 16.75 15.24 -25.79
CA LYS A 14 16.41 13.84 -25.48
C LYS A 14 17.55 13.14 -24.72
N ALA A 15 18.81 13.43 -25.08
CA ALA A 15 19.99 12.92 -24.39
C ALA A 15 20.07 13.42 -22.92
N ASN A 16 19.80 14.71 -22.67
CA ASN A 16 19.81 15.28 -21.32
C ASN A 16 18.68 14.68 -20.47
N TYR A 17 17.49 14.50 -21.04
CA TYR A 17 16.37 13.81 -20.38
C TYR A 17 16.76 12.40 -19.92
N TYR A 18 17.28 11.56 -20.82
CA TYR A 18 17.65 10.19 -20.46
C TYR A 18 18.84 10.12 -19.48
N TYR A 19 19.80 11.05 -19.58
CA TYR A 19 20.87 11.16 -18.60
C TYR A 19 20.33 11.44 -17.19
N ARG A 20 19.46 12.45 -17.05
CA ARG A 20 18.85 12.80 -15.75
C ARG A 20 17.98 11.67 -15.22
N LEU A 21 17.17 11.04 -16.07
CA LEU A 21 16.33 9.89 -15.70
C LEU A 21 17.18 8.73 -15.18
N ARG A 22 18.30 8.43 -15.83
CA ARG A 22 19.25 7.42 -15.38
C ARG A 22 19.79 7.75 -13.99
N ARG A 23 20.22 9.00 -13.76
CA ARG A 23 20.73 9.43 -12.45
C ARG A 23 19.70 9.30 -11.33
N VAL A 24 18.46 9.71 -11.59
CA VAL A 24 17.37 9.54 -10.61
C VAL A 24 17.13 8.08 -10.28
N ARG A 25 17.17 7.18 -11.28
CA ARG A 25 17.04 5.74 -11.05
C ARG A 25 18.19 5.16 -10.24
N GLU A 26 19.42 5.57 -10.53
CA GLU A 26 20.61 5.16 -9.76
C GLU A 26 20.45 5.53 -8.27
N VAL A 27 20.12 6.78 -7.97
CA VAL A 27 19.91 7.25 -6.58
C VAL A 27 18.75 6.53 -5.89
N CYS A 28 17.64 6.31 -6.60
CA CYS A 28 16.48 5.60 -6.04
C CYS A 28 16.85 4.15 -5.66
N LEU A 29 17.62 3.45 -6.50
CA LEU A 29 18.08 2.10 -6.21
C LEU A 29 19.07 2.06 -5.03
N GLU A 30 20.00 3.01 -4.95
CA GLU A 30 20.91 3.13 -3.81
C GLU A 30 20.17 3.37 -2.49
N GLN A 31 19.13 4.23 -2.52
CA GLN A 31 18.28 4.46 -1.34
C GLN A 31 17.52 3.20 -0.93
N VAL A 32 16.93 2.47 -1.87
CA VAL A 32 16.21 1.20 -1.60
C VAL A 32 17.15 0.14 -1.03
N GLN A 33 18.42 0.11 -1.47
CA GLN A 33 19.43 -0.80 -0.91
C GLN A 33 19.92 -0.37 0.49
N GLY A 34 19.95 0.93 0.76
CA GLY A 34 20.35 1.51 2.06
C GLY A 34 19.27 1.45 3.13
N THR A 35 17.99 1.49 2.76
CA THR A 35 16.88 1.11 3.63
C THR A 35 16.86 -0.41 3.73
N ALA A 36 17.35 -0.95 4.86
CA ALA A 36 17.39 -2.36 5.25
C ALA A 36 16.62 -3.29 4.31
N ALA A 37 17.36 -4.18 3.62
CA ALA A 37 16.86 -5.18 2.68
C ALA A 37 15.39 -5.49 2.94
N THR A 38 14.50 -5.03 2.05
CA THR A 38 13.07 -5.34 2.12
C THR A 38 12.96 -6.84 2.32
N ALA A 39 12.66 -7.24 3.56
CA ALA A 39 12.49 -8.63 3.92
C ALA A 39 11.32 -9.10 3.08
N PHE A 40 11.61 -9.89 2.05
CA PHE A 40 10.58 -10.50 1.24
C PHE A 40 9.83 -11.46 2.17
N VAL A 41 8.69 -11.01 2.69
CA VAL A 41 7.77 -11.82 3.46
C VAL A 41 6.76 -12.35 2.46
N GLU A 42 6.86 -13.64 2.13
CA GLU A 42 5.83 -14.33 1.38
C GLU A 42 4.53 -14.25 2.18
N LEU A 43 3.58 -13.45 1.68
CA LEU A 43 2.22 -13.47 2.19
C LEU A 43 1.55 -14.73 1.64
N PRO A 44 0.97 -15.58 2.49
CA PRO A 44 0.25 -16.76 2.02
C PRO A 44 -0.87 -16.31 1.10
N VAL A 45 -0.96 -16.94 -0.08
CA VAL A 45 -2.09 -16.75 -0.99
C VAL A 45 -3.36 -17.08 -0.22
N PRO A 46 -4.38 -16.20 -0.18
CA PRO A 46 -5.65 -16.53 0.42
C PRO A 46 -6.25 -17.69 -0.38
N THR A 47 -6.14 -18.90 0.16
CA THR A 47 -6.77 -20.09 -0.42
C THR A 47 -8.28 -19.89 -0.34
N THR A 48 -8.89 -19.51 -1.46
CA THR A 48 -10.33 -19.62 -1.68
C THR A 48 -10.66 -21.09 -1.93
N ALA A 49 -10.59 -21.94 -0.91
CA ALA A 49 -11.18 -23.28 -0.92
C ALA A 49 -11.20 -23.85 0.50
N SER A 50 -12.38 -24.31 0.91
CA SER A 50 -12.74 -24.84 2.22
C SER A 50 -11.77 -25.88 2.80
N THR A 51 -11.80 -25.94 4.14
CA THR A 51 -11.48 -27.12 4.97
C THR A 51 -10.00 -27.33 5.31
N GLU A 52 -9.45 -26.56 6.25
CA GLU A 52 -9.03 -27.02 7.59
C GLU A 52 -8.14 -25.98 8.29
N LEU A 53 -8.37 -25.84 9.59
CA LEU A 53 -7.95 -24.77 10.50
C LEU A 53 -6.44 -24.84 10.86
N PRO A 54 -5.74 -23.69 10.98
CA PRO A 54 -4.73 -23.52 12.03
C PRO A 54 -5.23 -22.57 13.13
N LYS A 55 -5.08 -23.01 14.39
CA LYS A 55 -5.36 -22.25 15.61
C LYS A 55 -4.54 -20.94 15.66
N ILE A 56 -5.16 -19.85 15.26
CA ILE A 56 -4.87 -18.49 15.75
C ILE A 56 -5.83 -18.27 16.93
N PRO A 57 -5.46 -17.56 18.02
CA PRO A 57 -6.43 -17.20 19.05
C PRO A 57 -7.59 -16.46 18.40
N GLN A 58 -8.70 -17.18 18.29
CA GLN A 58 -9.96 -16.71 17.75
C GLN A 58 -10.47 -15.63 18.70
N THR A 59 -10.25 -14.37 18.36
CA THR A 59 -11.23 -13.36 18.74
C THR A 59 -12.41 -13.62 17.82
N VAL A 60 -13.43 -14.21 18.41
CA VAL A 60 -14.69 -14.62 17.78
C VAL A 60 -15.28 -13.44 17.02
N THR A 61 -15.33 -13.52 15.70
CA THR A 61 -16.40 -12.89 14.92
C THR A 61 -16.95 -13.95 13.99
N SER A 62 -18.04 -14.55 14.48
CA SER A 62 -19.01 -15.34 13.74
C SER A 62 -19.32 -14.75 12.37
N ASP A 63 -19.50 -15.66 11.42
CA ASP A 63 -20.35 -15.62 10.22
C ASP A 63 -21.21 -14.36 9.99
N ASP A 64 -21.18 -13.89 8.75
CA ASP A 64 -22.24 -13.12 8.06
C ASP A 64 -22.62 -11.73 8.59
N THR A 65 -21.73 -11.07 9.35
CA THR A 65 -22.00 -9.71 9.83
C THR A 65 -21.55 -8.67 8.79
N ALA A 66 -22.50 -7.99 8.14
CA ALA A 66 -22.20 -6.86 7.27
C ALA A 66 -21.46 -5.74 8.04
N PRO A 67 -20.48 -5.07 7.42
CA PRO A 67 -19.72 -4.02 8.10
C PRO A 67 -20.63 -2.83 8.44
N LEU A 68 -20.51 -2.33 9.67
CA LEU A 68 -21.27 -1.18 10.16
C LEU A 68 -20.81 0.11 9.47
N ILE A 69 -19.50 0.25 9.27
CA ILE A 69 -18.90 1.45 8.70
C ILE A 69 -17.86 1.03 7.66
N ARG A 70 -17.91 1.68 6.50
CA ARG A 70 -16.90 1.53 5.44
C ARG A 70 -16.25 2.88 5.17
N ILE A 71 -14.95 2.96 5.41
CA ILE A 71 -14.13 4.14 5.13
C ILE A 71 -13.47 3.93 3.77
N LYS A 72 -13.50 4.94 2.90
CA LYS A 72 -12.76 4.95 1.63
C LYS A 72 -11.98 6.25 1.50
N ASN A 73 -10.70 6.16 1.14
CA ASN A 73 -9.85 7.31 0.80
C ASN A 73 -9.80 7.48 -0.73
N THR A 74 -9.59 8.70 -1.21
CA THR A 74 -9.36 9.05 -2.63
C THR A 74 -8.16 8.31 -3.23
N LYS A 75 -7.23 7.82 -2.39
CA LYS A 75 -6.06 7.02 -2.77
C LYS A 75 -6.31 5.52 -2.90
N GLY A 76 -7.55 5.06 -2.77
CA GLY A 76 -7.92 3.66 -2.94
C GLY A 76 -7.76 2.79 -1.70
N LEU A 77 -7.40 3.34 -0.54
CA LEU A 77 -7.48 2.62 0.72
C LEU A 77 -8.92 2.49 1.20
N SER A 78 -9.28 1.32 1.73
CA SER A 78 -10.58 1.09 2.37
C SER A 78 -10.46 0.27 3.64
N ALA A 79 -11.27 0.61 4.64
CA ALA A 79 -11.42 -0.19 5.85
C ALA A 79 -12.89 -0.50 6.11
N GLU A 80 -13.14 -1.70 6.61
CA GLU A 80 -14.46 -2.18 7.02
C GLU A 80 -14.45 -2.40 8.53
N ILE A 81 -15.37 -1.75 9.23
CA ILE A 81 -15.47 -1.79 10.69
C ILE A 81 -16.69 -2.62 11.06
N PHE A 82 -16.47 -3.64 11.87
CA PHE A 82 -17.49 -4.56 12.38
C PHE A 82 -17.85 -4.23 13.84
N SER A 83 -18.96 -4.76 14.31
CA SER A 83 -19.51 -4.50 15.65
C SER A 83 -18.57 -4.87 16.80
N GLY A 84 -17.64 -5.80 16.58
CA GLY A 84 -16.66 -6.25 17.57
C GLY A 84 -15.42 -5.37 17.72
N VAL A 85 -15.32 -4.23 17.02
CA VAL A 85 -14.11 -3.40 17.08
C VAL A 85 -13.95 -2.77 18.47
N SER A 86 -12.74 -2.86 19.04
CA SER A 86 -12.44 -2.15 20.28
C SER A 86 -12.25 -0.65 20.01
N PRO A 87 -12.57 0.22 20.98
CA PRO A 87 -12.39 1.66 20.81
C PRO A 87 -10.93 2.04 20.59
N GLU A 88 -9.99 1.32 21.22
CA GLU A 88 -8.56 1.54 20.98
C GLU A 88 -8.18 1.21 19.53
N MET A 89 -8.64 0.07 19.00
CA MET A 89 -8.37 -0.30 17.61
C MET A 89 -8.96 0.72 16.64
N LEU A 90 -10.15 1.23 16.92
CA LEU A 90 -10.79 2.26 16.11
C LEU A 90 -9.98 3.56 16.11
N ARG A 91 -9.46 4.00 17.26
CA ARG A 91 -8.58 5.18 17.35
C ARG A 91 -7.29 5.00 16.55
N HIS A 92 -6.63 3.86 16.67
CA HIS A 92 -5.41 3.57 15.90
C HIS A 92 -5.68 3.56 14.40
N LEU A 93 -6.81 2.97 13.98
CA LEU A 93 -7.22 2.96 12.58
C LEU A 93 -7.45 4.38 12.05
N ILE A 94 -8.21 5.21 12.76
CA ILE A 94 -8.43 6.61 12.35
C ILE A 94 -7.10 7.38 12.28
N GLY A 95 -6.23 7.22 13.29
CA GLY A 95 -4.91 7.83 13.31
C GLY A 95 -4.08 7.43 12.09
N ALA A 96 -3.99 6.13 11.79
CA ALA A 96 -3.29 5.63 10.61
C ALA A 96 -3.85 6.22 9.30
N PHE A 97 -5.18 6.26 9.15
CA PHE A 97 -5.82 6.85 7.96
C PHE A 97 -5.58 8.36 7.81
N SER A 98 -5.32 9.08 8.91
CA SER A 98 -5.00 10.52 8.88
C SER A 98 -3.59 10.82 8.37
N HIS A 99 -2.68 9.85 8.43
CA HIS A 99 -1.28 9.99 7.99
C HIS A 99 -1.03 9.48 6.57
N VAL A 100 -2.05 8.92 5.92
CA VAL A 100 -1.96 8.57 4.51
C VAL A 100 -2.18 9.83 3.69
N GLU A 101 -1.09 10.56 3.48
CA GLU A 101 -1.04 11.71 2.57
C GLU A 101 -1.19 11.29 1.13
#